data_AF-A0A521WKI4-F1
#
_entry.id   AF-A0A521WKI4-F1
#
_cell.length_a   1.000
_cell.length_b   1.000
_cell.length_c   1.000
_cell.angle_alpha   90.00
_cell.angle_beta   90.00
_cell.angle_gamma   90.00
#
_symmetry.space_group_name_H-M   'P 1'
#
loop_
_entity.id
_entity.type
_entity.pdbx_description
1 polymer ?
#
loop_
_entity_poly.entity_id
_entity_poly.type
_entity_poly.pdbx_seq_one_letter_code
_entity_poly.pdbx_strand_id
1 'polypeptide(L)'
;LRRKVSRPLAYAFGLFSIAFVAMGYELVEWIYAVTSDPTAGAAFLGSQGDIWDAQKDMLMDTLGALAMIPLYILVRGDRDIPISLEK
;
A
#
# COMPACT_ATOMS: atom_id res chain seq x y z
N LEU A 1 -18.07 -4.39 25.36
CA LEU A 1 -17.52 -3.05 24.97
C LEU A 1 -16.68 -3.21 23.69
N ARG A 2 -17.24 -2.96 22.50
CA ARG A 2 -16.46 -2.96 21.24
C ARG A 2 -16.00 -1.53 20.96
N ARG A 3 -14.74 -1.21 21.26
CA ARG A 3 -14.18 0.12 20.99
C ARG A 3 -14.09 0.29 19.47
N LYS A 4 -14.88 1.21 18.90
CA LYS A 4 -14.81 1.53 17.47
C LYS A 4 -13.47 2.21 17.20
N VAL A 5 -12.67 1.66 16.29
CA VAL A 5 -11.43 2.29 15.80
C VAL A 5 -11.81 3.59 15.10
N SER A 6 -11.03 4.65 15.28
CA SER A 6 -11.31 5.92 14.59
C SER A 6 -11.08 5.75 13.08
N ARG A 7 -11.95 6.35 12.25
CA ARG A 7 -11.84 6.26 10.79
C ARG A 7 -10.47 6.72 10.27
N PRO A 8 -9.89 7.85 10.74
CA PRO A 8 -8.56 8.27 10.31
C PRO A 8 -7.48 7.23 10.65
N LEU A 9 -7.57 6.59 11.82
CA LEU A 9 -6.64 5.54 12.21
C LEU A 9 -6.77 4.31 11.31
N ALA A 10 -8.00 3.93 10.92
CA ALA A 10 -8.23 2.84 9.99
C ALA A 10 -7.66 3.14 8.59
N TYR A 11 -7.82 4.37 8.08
CA TYR A 11 -7.25 4.78 6.79
C TYR A 11 -5.72 4.84 6.83
N ALA A 12 -5.15 5.44 7.88
CA ALA A 12 -3.70 5.49 8.07
C ALA A 12 -3.12 4.07 8.16
N PHE A 13 -3.75 3.19 8.93
CA PHE A 13 -3.31 1.80 9.04
C PHE A 13 -3.30 1.09 7.68
N GLY A 14 -4.35 1.23 6.87
CA GLY A 14 -4.40 0.65 5.53
C GLY A 14 -3.31 1.19 4.61
N LEU A 15 -3.15 2.53 4.57
CA LEU A 15 -2.12 3.20 3.78
C LEU A 15 -0.71 2.71 4.14
N PHE A 16 -0.36 2.75 5.43
CA PHE A 16 0.96 2.34 5.89
C PHE A 16 1.20 0.84 5.75
N SER A 17 0.15 0.01 5.83
CA SER A 17 0.29 -1.43 5.59
C SER A 17 0.69 -1.73 4.14
N ILE A 18 0.04 -1.08 3.16
CA ILE A 18 0.37 -1.26 1.75
C ILE A 18 1.78 -0.76 1.46
N ALA A 19 2.10 0.46 1.90
CA ALA A 19 3.44 1.03 1.72
C ALA A 19 4.53 0.15 2.37
N PHE A 20 4.29 -0.36 3.58
CA PHE A 20 5.25 -1.23 4.27
C PHE A 20 5.50 -2.54 3.51
N VAL A 21 4.45 -3.17 2.96
CA VAL A 21 4.60 -4.40 2.18
C VAL A 21 5.35 -4.13 0.88
N ALA A 22 5.04 -3.05 0.16
CA ALA A 22 5.74 -2.65 -1.05
C ALA A 22 7.24 -2.47 -0.80
N MET A 23 7.59 -1.65 0.21
CA MET A 23 8.99 -1.42 0.60
C MET A 23 9.70 -2.70 1.07
N GLY A 24 8.97 -3.57 1.78
CA GLY A 24 9.50 -4.84 2.25
C GLY A 24 9.79 -5.82 1.12
N TYR A 25 8.96 -5.85 0.08
CA TYR A 25 9.15 -6.72 -1.08
C TYR A 25 10.37 -6.29 -1.91
N GLU A 26 10.53 -4.98 -2.16
CA GLU A 26 11.74 -4.44 -2.80
C GLU A 26 13.03 -4.74 -2.04
N LEU A 27 12.99 -4.74 -0.71
CA LEU A 27 14.13 -5.13 0.12
C LEU A 27 14.50 -6.60 -0.11
N VAL A 28 13.50 -7.48 -0.25
CA VAL A 28 13.72 -8.90 -0.54
C VAL A 28 14.33 -9.07 -1.94
N GLU A 29 13.84 -8.35 -2.94
CA GLU A 29 14.40 -8.36 -4.29
C GLU A 29 15.83 -7.85 -4.32
N TRP A 30 16.14 -6.78 -3.59
CA TRP A 30 17.50 -6.27 -3.45
C TRP A 30 18.44 -7.28 -2.78
N ILE A 31 18.01 -7.91 -1.66
CA ILE A 31 18.80 -8.94 -0.98
C ILE A 31 19.06 -10.10 -1.93
N TYR A 32 18.06 -10.55 -2.68
CA TYR A 32 18.22 -11.63 -3.65
C TYR A 32 19.18 -11.22 -4.78
N ALA A 33 19.05 -10.01 -5.31
CA ALA A 33 19.89 -9.49 -6.38
C ALA A 33 21.38 -9.43 -5.99
N VAL A 34 21.68 -9.11 -4.72
CA VAL A 34 23.06 -9.04 -4.19
C VAL A 34 23.63 -10.41 -3.82
N THR A 35 22.79 -11.38 -3.44
CA THR A 35 23.24 -12.68 -2.93
C THR A 35 23.25 -13.81 -3.96
N SER A 36 22.52 -13.64 -5.08
CA SER A 36 22.41 -14.65 -6.14
C SER A 36 23.42 -14.45 -7.28
N ASP A 37 23.48 -15.41 -8.20
CA ASP A 37 24.24 -15.25 -9.46
C ASP A 37 23.73 -14.01 -10.22
N PRO A 38 24.59 -13.21 -10.87
CA PRO A 38 24.19 -11.98 -11.55
C PRO A 38 23.04 -12.16 -12.55
N THR A 39 22.96 -13.30 -13.24
CA THR A 39 21.89 -13.57 -14.21
C THR A 39 20.56 -13.88 -13.53
N ALA A 40 20.59 -14.67 -12.45
CA ALA A 40 19.41 -15.01 -11.66
C ALA A 40 18.89 -13.79 -10.87
N GLY A 41 19.80 -13.01 -10.28
CA GLY A 41 19.49 -11.80 -9.52
C GLY A 41 18.88 -10.71 -10.40
N ALA A 42 19.43 -10.48 -11.59
CA ALA A 42 18.86 -9.53 -12.54
C ALA A 42 17.50 -9.98 -13.08
N ALA A 43 17.31 -11.29 -13.30
CA ALA A 43 16.03 -11.83 -13.76
C ALA A 43 14.94 -11.73 -12.67
N PHE A 44 15.30 -11.93 -11.40
CA PHE A 44 14.37 -11.82 -10.28
C PHE A 44 14.05 -10.37 -9.93
N LEU A 45 15.07 -9.50 -9.86
CA LEU A 45 14.90 -8.07 -9.59
C LEU A 45 14.04 -7.38 -10.66
N GLY A 46 14.03 -7.89 -11.90
CA GLY A 46 13.03 -7.48 -12.90
C GLY A 46 13.18 -6.06 -13.45
N SER A 47 14.20 -5.29 -13.03
CA SER A 47 14.31 -3.86 -13.33
C SER A 47 14.51 -3.49 -14.80
N GLN A 48 14.85 -4.45 -15.67
CA GLN A 48 15.06 -4.22 -17.11
C GLN A 48 16.05 -3.09 -17.43
N GLY A 49 16.97 -2.78 -16.50
CA GLY A 49 17.95 -1.70 -16.61
C GLY A 49 17.49 -0.34 -16.06
N ASP A 50 16.28 -0.25 -15.50
CA ASP A 50 15.79 0.94 -14.81
C ASP A 50 16.28 0.95 -13.35
N ILE A 51 17.22 1.85 -13.05
CA ILE A 51 17.75 2.00 -11.69
C ILE A 51 16.72 2.55 -10.69
N TRP A 52 15.63 3.13 -11.17
CA TRP A 52 14.58 3.74 -10.35
C TRP A 52 13.34 2.84 -10.20
N ASP A 53 13.40 1.60 -10.72
CA ASP A 53 12.30 0.64 -10.74
C ASP A 53 11.68 0.44 -9.35
N ALA A 54 12.48 0.00 -8.38
CA ALA A 54 12.07 -0.16 -7.00
C ALA A 54 11.38 1.08 -6.40
N GLN A 55 11.88 2.27 -6.75
CA GLN A 55 11.29 3.52 -6.26
C GLN A 55 9.97 3.85 -6.92
N LYS A 56 9.82 3.51 -8.21
CA LYS A 56 8.58 3.67 -8.96
C LYS A 56 7.53 2.69 -8.44
N ASP A 57 7.90 1.46 -8.14
CA ASP A 57 6.97 0.44 -7.62
C ASP A 57 6.44 0.81 -6.24
N MET A 58 7.34 1.17 -5.30
CA MET A 58 6.94 1.70 -3.99
C MET A 58 6.05 2.95 -4.10
N LEU A 59 6.34 3.85 -5.05
CA LEU A 59 5.56 5.06 -5.28
C LEU A 59 4.17 4.71 -5.83
N MET A 60 4.08 3.82 -6.82
CA MET A 60 2.81 3.44 -7.43
C MET A 60 1.89 2.74 -6.44
N ASP A 61 2.41 1.85 -5.60
CA ASP A 61 1.63 1.19 -4.54
C ASP A 61 1.11 2.19 -3.50
N THR A 62 1.97 3.13 -3.09
CA THR A 62 1.59 4.17 -2.12
C THR A 62 0.54 5.12 -2.71
N LEU A 63 0.70 5.53 -3.97
CA LEU A 63 -0.27 6.38 -4.67
C LEU A 63 -1.60 5.65 -4.88
N GLY A 64 -1.57 4.35 -5.21
CA GLY A 64 -2.77 3.51 -5.30
C GLY A 64 -3.51 3.45 -3.96
N ALA A 65 -2.78 3.23 -2.86
CA ALA A 65 -3.34 3.25 -1.51
C ALA A 65 -3.93 4.62 -1.14
N LEU A 66 -3.24 5.71 -1.47
CA LEU A 66 -3.72 7.08 -1.27
C LEU A 66 -4.99 7.38 -2.07
N ALA A 67 -5.05 6.97 -3.34
CA ALA A 67 -6.20 7.14 -4.21
C ALA A 67 -7.42 6.32 -3.75
N MET A 68 -7.19 5.17 -3.11
CA MET A 68 -8.25 4.32 -2.60
C MET A 68 -9.00 4.95 -1.41
N ILE A 69 -8.37 5.81 -0.62
CA ILE A 69 -9.02 6.47 0.53
C ILE A 69 -10.21 7.35 0.11
N PRO A 70 -10.06 8.36 -0.78
CA PRO A 70 -11.19 9.15 -1.25
C PRO A 70 -12.19 8.32 -2.05
N LEU A 71 -11.74 7.35 -2.85
CA LEU A 71 -12.63 6.43 -3.57
C LEU A 71 -13.51 5.64 -2.61
N TYR A 72 -12.92 5.09 -1.54
CA TYR A 72 -13.66 4.37 -0.51
C TYR A 72 -14.67 5.27 0.20
N ILE A 73 -14.30 6.52 0.52
CA ILE A 73 -15.20 7.50 1.14
C ILE A 73 -16.37 7.80 0.19
N LEU A 74 -16.11 8.01 -1.10
CA LEU A 74 -17.13 8.26 -2.11
C LEU A 74 -18.11 7.08 -2.24
N VAL A 75 -17.60 5.85 -2.24
CA VAL A 75 -18.44 4.64 -2.38
C VAL A 75 -19.22 4.30 -1.10
N ARG A 76 -18.72 4.69 0.09
CA ARG A 76 -19.38 4.40 1.38
C ARG A 76 -20.16 5.56 1.99
N GLY A 77 -20.03 6.78 1.47
CA GLY A 77 -20.61 8.02 2.03
C GLY A 77 -22.11 7.93 2.34
N ASP A 78 -22.84 7.05 1.66
CA ASP A 78 -24.29 6.89 1.80
C ASP A 78 -24.76 6.09 3.02
N ARG A 79 -23.86 5.52 3.83
CA ARG A 79 -24.24 4.60 4.93
C ARG A 79 -24.16 5.18 6.34
N ASP A 80 -23.72 6.43 6.48
CA ASP A 80 -23.59 7.10 7.78
C ASP A 80 -24.81 7.99 8.11
N ILE A 81 -26.03 7.46 7.93
CA ILE A 81 -27.26 8.14 8.40
C ILE A 81 -27.22 8.18 9.94
N PRO A 82 -27.27 9.36 10.57
CA PRO A 82 -27.31 9.45 12.02
C PRO A 82 -28.63 8.86 12.53
N ILE A 83 -28.54 7.84 13.38
CA ILE A 83 -29.65 7.16 14.10
C ILE A 83 -30.50 8.16 14.92
N SER A 84 -30.08 9.42 15.06
CA SER A 84 -30.84 10.47 15.73
C SER A 84 -32.08 10.97 14.97
N LEU A 85 -32.32 10.52 13.73
CA LEU A 85 -33.50 10.90 12.95
C LEU A 85 -34.69 9.91 13.08
N GLU A 86 -34.57 8.88 13.93
CA GLU A 86 -35.63 7.88 14.19
C GLU A 86 -36.31 8.09 15.56
N LYS A 87 -36.34 9.32 16.08
CA LYS A 87 -37.11 9.68 17.27
C LYS A 87 -38.05 10.85 17.00
#